data_AF-A0A8C1MRX7-F1
#
_entry.id   AF-A0A8C1MRX7-F1
#
_cell.length_a   1.000
_cell.length_b   1.000
_cell.length_c   1.000
_cell.angle_alpha   90.00
_cell.angle_beta   90.00
_cell.angle_gamma   90.00
#
_symmetry.space_group_name_H-M   'P 1'
#
loop_
_entity.id
_entity.type
_entity.pdbx_description
1 polymer ?
#
loop_
_entity_poly.entity_id
_entity_poly.type
_entity_poly.pdbx_seq_one_letter_code
_entity_poly.pdbx_strand_id
1 'polypeptide(L)'
;MSSQKGNVSRSRAPKHQNVTAFRNDKYGASAQVKKAKAKVHDGLCQHCKDVLEWKVKYSKYKPLTQPRKCVKCLQKTVKDAYHIICKPCGLKLELCIKCGKKEDIVIPLDKKEEEEVENTSKTNNEKRLEEEEEDEDFDDVGISNDDCDSDSAAEGN
;
A
#
# COMPACT_ATOMS: atom_id res chain seq x y z
N MET A 1 -26.42 32.70 -5.70
CA MET A 1 -25.17 31.89 -5.69
C MET A 1 -24.18 32.57 -6.63
N SER A 2 -23.05 33.08 -6.12
CA SER A 2 -22.08 33.81 -6.94
C SER A 2 -21.38 32.87 -7.92
N SER A 3 -21.48 33.18 -9.22
CA SER A 3 -20.87 32.42 -10.32
C SER A 3 -19.50 32.96 -10.74
N GLN A 4 -18.97 33.95 -10.02
CA GLN A 4 -17.74 34.63 -10.40
C GLN A 4 -16.52 33.75 -10.07
N LYS A 5 -15.79 33.33 -11.11
CA LYS A 5 -14.46 32.71 -10.97
C LYS A 5 -13.57 33.71 -10.23
N GLY A 6 -13.22 33.38 -8.99
CA GLY A 6 -12.41 34.25 -8.13
C GLY A 6 -11.10 34.66 -8.83
N ASN A 7 -10.73 35.92 -8.63
CA ASN A 7 -9.54 36.64 -9.13
C ASN A 7 -8.47 35.76 -9.82
N VAL A 8 -8.68 35.49 -11.11
CA VAL A 8 -7.85 34.60 -11.95
C VAL A 8 -6.48 35.21 -12.27
N SER A 9 -6.31 36.50 -11.98
CA SER A 9 -5.09 37.28 -12.18
C SER A 9 -4.60 37.89 -10.85
N ARG A 10 -4.03 37.04 -9.97
CA ARG A 10 -3.31 37.54 -8.79
C ARG A 10 -2.03 38.24 -9.24
N SER A 11 -1.92 39.54 -8.99
CA SER A 11 -0.72 40.34 -9.29
C SER A 11 0.43 40.16 -8.29
N ARG A 12 0.13 39.67 -7.07
CA ARG A 12 1.12 39.50 -6.00
C ARG A 12 1.30 38.02 -5.66
N ALA A 13 2.55 37.64 -5.41
CA ALA A 13 2.90 36.31 -4.94
C ALA A 13 2.28 36.04 -3.55
N PRO A 14 2.09 34.76 -3.18
CA PRO A 14 1.64 34.40 -1.84
C PRO A 14 2.55 35.00 -0.76
N LYS A 15 1.96 35.65 0.24
CA LYS A 15 2.70 36.27 1.37
C LYS A 15 3.55 35.26 2.14
N HIS A 16 3.08 34.02 2.24
CA HIS A 16 3.75 32.93 2.94
C HIS A 16 4.11 31.85 1.93
N GLN A 17 5.38 31.82 1.53
CA GLN A 17 5.91 30.80 0.63
C GLN A 17 6.55 29.67 1.45
N ASN A 18 6.47 28.45 0.94
CA ASN A 18 7.15 27.31 1.56
C ASN A 18 8.67 27.46 1.33
N VAL A 19 9.43 27.50 2.42
CA VAL A 19 10.91 27.61 2.36
C VAL A 19 11.53 26.30 1.87
N THR A 20 10.93 25.16 2.21
CA THR A 20 11.41 23.83 1.82
C THR A 20 10.30 23.02 1.16
N ALA A 21 10.65 22.25 0.13
CA ALA A 21 9.72 21.30 -0.47
C ALA A 21 9.32 20.21 0.53
N PHE A 22 8.07 19.73 0.42
CA PHE A 22 7.60 18.61 1.21
C PHE A 22 8.41 17.35 0.90
N ARG A 23 8.90 16.67 1.95
CA ARG A 23 9.56 15.38 1.86
C ARG A 23 8.85 14.40 2.79
N ASN A 24 8.41 13.28 2.24
CA ASN A 24 7.76 12.20 2.98
C ASN A 24 8.71 11.43 3.91
N ASP A 25 10.03 11.58 3.75
CA ASP A 25 11.03 10.89 4.59
C ASP A 25 11.64 11.80 5.67
N LYS A 26 11.13 13.04 5.85
CA LYS A 26 11.76 14.03 6.74
C LYS A 26 11.95 13.52 8.18
N TYR A 27 11.04 12.67 8.66
CA TYR A 27 11.08 12.08 10.00
C TYR A 27 11.23 10.55 9.96
N GLY A 28 11.83 10.03 8.88
CA GLY A 28 11.89 8.61 8.61
C GLY A 28 10.74 8.12 7.72
N ALA A 29 11.06 7.27 6.75
CA ALA A 29 10.08 6.70 5.84
C ALA A 29 9.35 5.54 6.52
N SER A 30 8.03 5.65 6.70
CA SER A 30 7.23 4.53 7.17
C SER A 30 7.29 3.36 6.18
N ALA A 31 7.10 2.12 6.66
CA ALA A 31 7.10 0.93 5.80
C ALA A 31 6.11 1.06 4.63
N GLN A 32 4.97 1.72 4.86
CA GLN A 32 3.98 2.00 3.81
C GLN A 32 4.50 2.96 2.74
N VAL A 33 5.21 4.02 3.13
CA VAL A 33 5.83 4.98 2.19
C VAL A 33 6.92 4.30 1.37
N LYS A 34 7.75 3.46 1.99
CA LYS A 34 8.77 2.67 1.28
C LYS A 34 8.13 1.74 0.23
N LYS A 35 7.09 0.99 0.61
CA LYS A 35 6.32 0.12 -0.30
C LYS A 35 5.67 0.92 -1.44
N ALA A 36 5.15 2.11 -1.16
CA ALA A 36 4.55 2.97 -2.17
C ALA A 36 5.58 3.52 -3.17
N LYS A 37 6.80 3.85 -2.72
CA LYS A 37 7.90 4.32 -3.58
C LYS A 37 8.49 3.24 -4.47
N ALA A 38 8.57 2.01 -3.98
CA ALA A 38 9.06 0.87 -4.75
C ALA A 38 8.06 0.38 -5.82
N LYS A 39 6.81 0.85 -5.77
CA LYS A 39 5.76 0.42 -6.70
C LYS A 39 6.01 1.03 -8.09
N VAL A 40 6.23 0.17 -9.08
CA VAL A 40 6.27 0.61 -10.48
C VAL A 40 4.83 0.80 -11.00
N HIS A 41 4.60 1.90 -11.72
CA HIS A 41 3.30 2.31 -12.25
C HIS A 41 3.22 2.09 -13.77
N ASP A 42 3.09 0.83 -14.18
CA ASP A 42 3.09 0.42 -15.59
C ASP A 42 1.71 0.53 -16.25
N GLY A 43 1.67 0.64 -17.58
CA GLY A 43 0.41 0.63 -18.34
C GLY A 43 -0.47 1.86 -18.12
N LEU A 44 0.13 2.99 -17.73
CA LEU A 44 -0.55 4.27 -17.51
C LEU A 44 -0.17 5.30 -18.56
N CYS A 45 -1.12 6.20 -18.88
CA CYS A 45 -0.80 7.42 -19.60
C CYS A 45 -0.02 8.39 -18.71
N GLN A 46 0.70 9.33 -19.33
CA GLN A 46 1.54 10.31 -18.63
C GLN A 46 0.79 11.04 -17.52
N HIS A 47 -0.40 11.54 -17.82
CA HIS A 47 -1.23 12.23 -16.84
C HIS A 47 -1.56 11.35 -15.61
N CYS A 48 -1.92 10.08 -15.84
CA CYS A 48 -2.25 9.17 -14.75
C CYS A 48 -1.03 8.79 -13.92
N LYS A 49 0.14 8.65 -14.56
CA LYS A 49 1.42 8.42 -13.89
C LYS A 49 1.75 9.57 -12.95
N ASP A 50 1.69 10.81 -13.43
CA ASP A 50 1.97 12.01 -12.63
C ASP A 50 1.03 12.10 -11.40
N VAL A 51 -0.25 11.76 -11.57
CA VAL A 51 -1.23 11.75 -10.47
C VAL A 51 -0.87 10.71 -9.40
N LEU A 52 -0.40 9.52 -9.79
CA LEU A 52 0.01 8.49 -8.84
C LEU A 52 1.34 8.83 -8.16
N GLU A 53 2.33 9.29 -8.93
CA GLU A 53 3.61 9.75 -8.38
C GLU A 53 3.42 10.89 -7.39
N TRP A 54 2.51 11.83 -7.67
CA TRP A 54 2.14 12.88 -6.73
C TRP A 54 1.55 12.30 -5.44
N LYS A 55 0.65 11.31 -5.54
CA LYS A 55 0.09 10.63 -4.36
C LYS A 55 1.18 9.94 -3.54
N VAL A 56 2.16 9.30 -4.17
CA VAL A 56 3.30 8.67 -3.49
C VAL A 56 4.18 9.74 -2.82
N LYS A 57 4.51 10.81 -3.55
CA LYS A 57 5.36 11.93 -3.08
C LYS A 57 4.77 12.62 -1.84
N TYR A 58 3.45 12.80 -1.81
CA TYR A 58 2.75 13.48 -0.72
C TYR A 58 2.10 12.55 0.32
N SER A 59 2.49 11.27 0.36
CA SER A 59 1.97 10.28 1.31
C SER A 59 0.44 10.14 1.28
N LYS A 60 -0.18 10.34 0.11
CA LYS A 60 -1.64 10.20 -0.12
C LYS A 60 -2.01 8.91 -0.84
N TYR A 61 -1.02 8.07 -1.15
CA TYR A 61 -1.24 6.78 -1.82
C TYR A 61 -1.84 5.77 -0.85
N LYS A 62 -3.01 5.21 -1.20
CA LYS A 62 -3.68 4.17 -0.41
C LYS A 62 -3.68 2.86 -1.19
N PRO A 63 -2.98 1.81 -0.71
CA PRO A 63 -3.01 0.50 -1.35
C PRO A 63 -4.39 -0.13 -1.22
N LEU A 64 -4.66 -1.13 -2.06
CA LEU A 64 -5.87 -1.92 -2.00
C LEU A 64 -5.69 -3.04 -0.96
N THR A 65 -6.69 -3.25 -0.10
CA THR A 65 -6.73 -4.39 0.82
C THR A 65 -7.30 -5.64 0.15
N GLN A 66 -8.26 -5.46 -0.77
CA GLN A 66 -8.90 -6.54 -1.52
C GLN A 66 -8.94 -6.20 -3.02
N PRO A 67 -8.85 -7.20 -3.91
CA PRO A 67 -8.88 -6.97 -5.34
C PRO A 67 -10.24 -6.41 -5.81
N ARG A 68 -10.21 -5.46 -6.75
CA ARG A 68 -11.40 -4.84 -7.35
C ARG A 68 -11.81 -5.53 -8.64
N LYS A 69 -13.09 -5.34 -9.01
CA LYS A 69 -13.63 -5.78 -10.31
C LYS A 69 -13.06 -4.92 -11.44
N CYS A 70 -12.62 -5.58 -12.50
CA CYS A 70 -12.17 -4.94 -13.73
C CYS A 70 -13.37 -4.46 -14.56
N VAL A 71 -13.29 -3.27 -15.18
CA VAL A 71 -14.35 -2.75 -16.07
C VAL A 71 -14.48 -3.56 -17.37
N LYS A 72 -13.42 -4.23 -17.83
CA LYS A 72 -13.41 -4.95 -19.12
C LYS A 72 -13.80 -6.41 -19.00
N CYS A 73 -13.15 -7.18 -18.11
CA CYS A 73 -13.46 -8.60 -17.92
C CYS A 73 -14.47 -8.87 -16.80
N LEU A 74 -14.86 -7.86 -16.02
CA LEU A 74 -15.82 -7.96 -14.90
C LEU A 74 -15.40 -8.88 -13.74
N GLN A 75 -14.24 -9.51 -13.84
CA GLN A 75 -13.64 -10.35 -12.80
C GLN A 75 -12.91 -9.51 -11.75
N LYS A 76 -12.77 -10.02 -10.53
CA LYS A 76 -12.02 -9.40 -9.42
C LYS A 76 -10.50 -9.56 -9.59
N THR A 77 -9.95 -9.05 -10.68
CA THR A 77 -8.54 -9.24 -11.08
C THR A 77 -7.67 -8.01 -10.87
N VAL A 78 -8.24 -6.87 -10.46
CA VAL A 78 -7.49 -5.63 -10.24
C VAL A 78 -6.85 -5.67 -8.86
N LYS A 79 -5.55 -5.96 -8.81
CA LYS A 79 -4.75 -6.04 -7.57
C LYS A 79 -4.16 -4.70 -7.12
N ASP A 80 -3.90 -3.81 -8.07
CA ASP A 80 -3.25 -2.53 -7.82
C ASP A 80 -4.26 -1.43 -7.50
N ALA A 81 -3.86 -0.49 -6.63
CA ALA A 81 -4.72 0.61 -6.25
C ALA A 81 -4.90 1.63 -7.39
N TYR A 82 -6.07 2.27 -7.43
CA TYR A 82 -6.45 3.28 -8.44
C TYR A 82 -6.55 2.79 -9.88
N HIS A 83 -6.39 1.49 -10.13
CA HIS A 83 -6.65 0.88 -11.43
C HIS A 83 -8.14 0.53 -11.56
N ILE A 84 -8.67 0.69 -12.78
CA ILE A 84 -10.06 0.33 -13.14
C ILE A 84 -10.10 -0.86 -14.10
N ILE A 85 -9.00 -1.10 -14.80
CA ILE A 85 -8.82 -2.19 -15.75
C ILE A 85 -7.77 -3.15 -15.18
N CYS A 86 -7.85 -4.42 -15.55
CA CYS A 86 -6.87 -5.43 -15.16
C CYS A 86 -5.62 -5.34 -16.05
N LYS A 87 -4.43 -5.68 -15.56
CA LYS A 87 -3.19 -5.70 -16.38
C LYS A 87 -3.37 -6.47 -17.72
N PRO A 88 -3.92 -7.70 -17.75
CA PRO A 88 -4.08 -8.40 -19.02
C PRO A 88 -5.11 -7.75 -19.96
N CYS A 89 -6.10 -7.06 -19.39
CA CYS A 89 -7.09 -6.31 -20.16
C CYS A 89 -6.47 -5.04 -20.78
N GLY A 90 -5.60 -4.35 -20.04
CA GLY A 90 -4.87 -3.17 -20.51
C GLY A 90 -3.89 -3.51 -21.62
N LEU A 91 -3.20 -4.66 -21.50
CA LEU A 91 -2.31 -5.21 -22.52
C LEU A 91 -3.03 -5.52 -23.83
N LYS A 92 -4.15 -6.25 -23.77
CA LYS A 92 -4.88 -6.69 -24.98
C LYS A 92 -5.54 -5.54 -25.74
N LEU A 93 -5.96 -4.50 -25.02
CA LEU A 93 -6.73 -3.39 -25.60
C LEU A 93 -5.90 -2.11 -25.76
N GLU A 94 -4.64 -2.11 -25.29
CA GLU A 94 -3.73 -0.96 -25.26
C GLU A 94 -4.39 0.28 -24.65
N LEU A 95 -5.02 0.10 -23.49
CA LEU A 95 -5.70 1.16 -22.75
C LEU A 95 -4.98 1.47 -21.46
N CYS A 96 -4.97 2.76 -21.08
CA CYS A 96 -4.50 3.16 -19.77
C CYS A 96 -5.32 2.46 -18.67
N ILE A 97 -4.62 1.77 -17.77
CA ILE A 97 -5.22 0.90 -16.75
C ILE A 97 -6.04 1.71 -15.71
N LYS A 98 -5.75 3.00 -15.54
CA LYS A 98 -6.43 3.91 -14.60
C LYS A 98 -7.60 4.71 -15.19
N CYS A 99 -7.49 5.21 -16.42
CA CYS A 99 -8.55 6.05 -17.01
C CYS A 99 -9.31 5.36 -18.16
N GLY A 100 -8.79 4.25 -18.69
CA GLY A 100 -9.44 3.49 -19.77
C GLY A 100 -9.44 4.19 -21.13
N LYS A 101 -8.66 5.26 -21.29
CA LYS A 101 -8.49 5.99 -22.54
C LYS A 101 -7.34 5.41 -23.36
N LYS A 102 -7.45 5.54 -24.69
CA LYS A 102 -6.38 5.32 -25.68
C LYS A 102 -5.53 6.58 -25.74
N GLU A 103 -4.62 6.73 -24.79
CA GLU A 103 -3.61 7.80 -24.77
C GLU A 103 -2.25 7.09 -24.68
N ASP A 104 -1.20 7.71 -25.22
CA ASP A 104 0.16 7.12 -25.26
C ASP A 104 0.56 6.58 -23.88
N ILE A 105 0.77 5.28 -23.82
CA ILE A 105 1.15 4.55 -22.60
C ILE A 105 2.67 4.68 -22.47
N VAL A 106 3.10 5.27 -21.35
CA VAL A 106 4.50 5.73 -21.15
C VAL A 106 5.46 4.59 -20.85
N ILE A 107 4.95 3.46 -20.36
CA ILE A 107 5.74 2.26 -20.05
C ILE A 107 4.98 1.06 -20.61
N PRO A 108 5.48 0.45 -21.71
CA PRO A 108 5.00 -0.84 -22.16
C PRO A 108 5.08 -1.85 -21.02
N LEU A 109 4.00 -2.61 -20.80
CA LEU A 109 4.02 -3.73 -19.87
C LEU A 109 4.91 -4.82 -20.49
N ASP A 110 6.12 -4.97 -19.98
CA ASP A 110 7.03 -6.02 -20.43
C ASP A 110 6.41 -7.40 -20.23
N LYS A 111 6.49 -8.23 -21.27
CA LYS A 111 6.01 -9.63 -21.30
C LYS A 111 6.97 -10.62 -20.59
N LYS A 112 7.92 -10.14 -19.81
CA LYS A 112 8.97 -10.98 -19.20
C LYS A 112 8.73 -11.09 -17.70
N GLU A 113 7.98 -12.10 -17.27
CA GLU A 113 8.00 -12.70 -15.92
C GLU A 113 6.92 -13.79 -15.86
N GLU A 114 7.02 -14.80 -16.73
CA GLU A 114 6.23 -16.06 -16.63
C GLU A 114 7.13 -17.31 -16.49
N GLU A 115 8.44 -17.17 -16.30
CA GLU A 115 9.37 -18.30 -16.12
C GLU A 115 10.25 -18.12 -14.87
N GLU A 116 9.69 -18.23 -13.66
CA GLU A 116 10.47 -18.66 -12.48
C GLU A 116 9.57 -19.03 -11.28
N VAL A 117 8.59 -19.92 -11.46
CA VAL A 117 7.94 -20.60 -10.32
C VAL A 117 7.59 -22.03 -10.70
N GLU A 118 8.59 -22.91 -10.85
CA GLU A 118 8.37 -24.35 -10.68
C GLU A 118 9.71 -25.09 -10.56
N ASN A 119 10.10 -25.43 -9.31
CA ASN A 119 10.75 -26.69 -8.91
C ASN A 119 11.64 -26.52 -7.66
N THR A 120 11.05 -26.47 -6.47
CA THR A 120 11.60 -27.12 -5.27
C THR A 120 10.46 -27.45 -4.30
N SER A 121 9.67 -28.46 -4.65
CA SER A 121 8.71 -29.09 -3.75
C SER A 121 8.88 -30.59 -3.83
N LYS A 122 9.92 -31.12 -3.17
CA LYS A 122 9.99 -32.54 -2.78
C LYS A 122 10.63 -32.71 -1.41
N THR A 123 9.76 -33.12 -0.48
CA THR A 123 9.97 -34.12 0.59
C THR A 123 11.10 -33.91 1.60
N ASN A 124 10.75 -33.81 2.89
CA ASN A 124 10.92 -34.95 3.80
C ASN A 124 10.08 -34.76 5.06
N ASN A 125 9.32 -35.81 5.37
CA ASN A 125 8.46 -35.95 6.52
C ASN A 125 9.20 -36.77 7.58
N GLU A 126 9.08 -36.32 8.84
CA GLU A 126 9.05 -37.10 10.08
C GLU A 126 10.29 -37.90 10.55
N LYS A 127 10.85 -37.49 11.69
CA LYS A 127 11.23 -38.41 12.79
C LYS A 127 11.19 -37.69 14.14
N ARG A 128 10.81 -38.47 15.13
CA ARG A 128 10.24 -38.17 16.45
C ARG A 128 11.20 -38.67 17.57
N LEU A 129 11.03 -38.12 18.80
CA LEU A 129 11.50 -38.53 20.15
C LEU A 129 12.82 -37.95 20.72
N GLU A 130 12.64 -37.05 21.70
CA GLU A 130 13.07 -37.02 23.14
C GLU A 130 14.50 -37.36 23.62
N GLU A 131 14.85 -36.67 24.74
CA GLU A 131 16.01 -36.75 25.67
C GLU A 131 17.32 -36.06 25.20
N GLU A 132 18.10 -35.30 25.97
CA GLU A 132 18.09 -34.77 27.35
C GLU A 132 19.22 -33.69 27.46
N GLU A 133 19.00 -32.67 28.30
CA GLU A 133 19.91 -31.83 29.15
C GLU A 133 21.11 -31.00 28.60
N GLU A 134 21.12 -29.71 29.01
CA GLU A 134 22.18 -28.95 29.74
C GLU A 134 22.18 -27.43 29.37
N ASP A 135 21.61 -26.65 30.30
CA ASP A 135 22.08 -25.40 30.93
C ASP A 135 22.56 -24.17 30.12
N GLU A 136 21.90 -23.01 30.36
CA GLU A 136 22.49 -21.81 31.01
C GLU A 136 21.59 -20.54 30.85
N ASP A 137 20.95 -20.18 31.96
CA ASP A 137 20.64 -18.84 32.51
C ASP A 137 20.34 -17.62 31.61
N PHE A 138 19.09 -17.11 31.67
CA PHE A 138 18.83 -15.66 31.70
C PHE A 138 17.45 -15.30 32.32
N ASP A 139 17.49 -15.00 33.62
CA ASP A 139 16.74 -14.01 34.39
C ASP A 139 15.21 -13.85 34.22
N ASP A 140 14.54 -14.51 35.17
CA ASP A 140 13.27 -14.19 35.80
C ASP A 140 13.04 -12.68 36.07
N VAL A 141 11.98 -12.12 35.49
CA VAL A 141 11.32 -10.91 35.99
C VAL A 141 9.84 -11.23 36.17
N GLY A 142 9.55 -11.83 37.33
CA GLY A 142 8.21 -12.01 37.85
C GLY A 142 7.49 -10.68 38.00
N ILE A 143 6.49 -10.46 37.14
CA ILE A 143 5.39 -9.54 37.45
C ILE A 143 4.37 -10.34 38.23
N SER A 144 4.32 -10.09 39.53
CA SER A 144 3.29 -10.58 40.43
C SER A 144 1.93 -10.05 39.98
N ASN A 145 1.03 -10.95 39.62
CA ASN A 145 -0.39 -10.69 39.60
C ASN A 145 -0.86 -10.84 41.05
N ASP A 146 -0.90 -9.74 41.79
CA ASP A 146 -1.61 -9.69 43.06
C ASP A 146 -3.11 -9.53 42.76
N ASP A 147 -3.81 -10.66 42.77
CA ASP A 147 -5.25 -10.76 42.93
C ASP A 147 -5.62 -10.25 44.33
N CYS A 148 -6.13 -9.02 44.42
CA CYS A 148 -6.80 -8.54 45.64
C CYS A 148 -8.32 -8.61 45.45
N ASP A 149 -8.87 -9.78 45.80
CA ASP A 149 -10.29 -9.98 46.05
C ASP A 149 -10.61 -9.54 47.48
N SER A 150 -11.50 -8.56 47.67
CA SER A 150 -12.19 -8.37 48.95
C SER A 150 -13.54 -7.69 48.78
N ASP A 151 -14.54 -8.55 48.89
CA ASP A 151 -15.99 -8.39 49.00
C ASP A 151 -16.41 -7.44 50.13
N SER A 152 -17.50 -6.67 49.93
CA SER A 152 -18.51 -6.37 50.97
C SER A 152 -19.70 -5.55 50.42
N ALA A 153 -20.86 -6.18 50.50
CA ALA A 153 -22.20 -5.67 50.25
C ALA A 153 -22.62 -4.44 51.08
N ALA A 154 -23.59 -3.67 50.57
CA ALA A 154 -24.79 -3.27 51.34
C ALA A 154 -25.83 -2.55 50.46
N GLU A 155 -27.08 -2.83 50.80
CA GLU A 155 -28.35 -2.45 50.17
C GLU A 155 -28.71 -0.96 50.31
N GLY A 156 -29.75 -0.53 49.58
CA GLY A 156 -30.76 0.34 50.21
C GLY A 156 -31.25 1.54 49.41
N ASN A 157 -32.49 1.39 48.92
CA ASN A 157 -33.52 2.38 48.54
C ASN A 157 -33.33 3.26 47.30
#